data_AF-A0A7J3MEW0-F1
#
_entry.id   AF-A0A7J3MEW0-F1
#
_cell.length_a   1.000
_cell.length_b   1.000
_cell.length_c   1.000
_cell.angle_alpha   90.00
_cell.angle_beta   90.00
_cell.angle_gamma   90.00
#
_symmetry.space_group_name_H-M   'P 1'
#
loop_
_entity.id
_entity.type
_entity.pdbx_description
1 polymer ?
#
loop_
_entity_poly.entity_id
_entity_poly.type
_entity_poly.pdbx_seq_one_letter_code
_entity_poly.pdbx_strand_id
1 'polypeptide(L)'
;MWCDSTLRQLVKEKKEEIDERTYKLIERLVKNGIIEVSPIIEVGKVSYPIIEEVLEIKSFDKVNEFINILIKSGMFEHKLIDKAIRCPRCGSFSILVKYYCPYCGSIDIDRNSIISHTMCGEISSISNFRKGEKLICPRCGRELVNPEIDYKIIGEVFECNNCKRRFDMPAIMHKCATDGMTFSYREAKYAPIYLLTLSEEVFKSVVKGKYVISIISNILRENDFQ
;
A
#
# COMPACT_ATOMS: atom_id res chain seq x y z
N MET A 1 -50.17 3.58 -11.97
CA MET A 1 -50.29 4.07 -10.58
C MET A 1 -49.19 3.45 -9.74
N TRP A 2 -47.99 4.03 -9.79
CA TRP A 2 -46.93 3.77 -8.81
C TRP A 2 -46.99 4.92 -7.83
N CYS A 3 -47.20 4.61 -6.55
CA CYS A 3 -47.51 5.59 -5.53
C CYS A 3 -46.26 6.44 -5.21
N ASP A 4 -46.40 7.76 -5.28
CA ASP A 4 -45.40 8.78 -4.90
C ASP A 4 -44.92 8.62 -3.43
N SER A 5 -45.59 7.77 -2.64
CA SER A 5 -45.19 7.39 -1.30
C SER A 5 -43.93 6.51 -1.24
N THR A 6 -43.70 5.62 -2.22
CA THR A 6 -42.59 4.65 -2.17
C THR A 6 -41.24 5.29 -2.49
N LEU A 7 -41.22 6.27 -3.39
CA LEU A 7 -40.04 7.08 -3.72
C LEU A 7 -39.69 8.06 -2.58
N ARG A 8 -40.70 8.67 -1.95
CA ARG A 8 -40.50 9.50 -0.76
C ARG A 8 -40.02 8.70 0.46
N GLN A 9 -40.36 7.41 0.53
CA GLN A 9 -39.91 6.50 1.57
C GLN A 9 -38.45 6.07 1.35
N LEU A 10 -38.04 5.79 0.11
CA LEU A 10 -36.65 5.54 -0.27
C LEU A 10 -35.73 6.78 -0.07
N VAL A 11 -36.25 7.98 -0.29
CA VAL A 11 -35.53 9.24 -0.02
C VAL A 11 -35.50 9.59 1.48
N LYS A 12 -36.50 9.16 2.26
CA LYS A 12 -36.50 9.31 3.73
C LYS A 12 -35.56 8.33 4.43
N GLU A 13 -35.39 7.12 3.90
CA GLU A 13 -34.55 6.07 4.49
C GLU A 13 -33.05 6.27 4.24
N LYS A 14 -32.66 7.19 3.33
CA LYS A 14 -31.27 7.54 3.02
C LYS A 14 -30.78 8.87 3.62
N LYS A 15 -31.53 9.44 4.57
CA LYS A 15 -31.05 10.54 5.42
C LYS A 15 -30.19 9.93 6.53
N GLU A 16 -28.99 9.47 6.17
CA GLU A 16 -27.97 9.25 7.20
C GLU A 16 -27.71 10.58 7.88
N GLU A 17 -27.99 10.60 9.17
CA GLU A 17 -27.69 11.67 10.09
C GLU A 17 -26.20 11.99 9.98
N ILE A 18 -25.89 13.18 9.47
CA ILE A 18 -24.51 13.59 9.24
C ILE A 18 -23.89 13.92 10.59
N ASP A 19 -23.05 13.02 11.09
CA ASP A 19 -22.28 13.24 12.31
C ASP A 19 -21.50 14.56 12.25
N GLU A 20 -21.37 15.23 13.40
CA GLU A 20 -20.77 16.56 13.55
C GLU A 20 -19.37 16.65 12.91
N ARG A 21 -18.59 15.56 13.01
CA ARG A 21 -17.23 15.49 12.45
C ARG A 21 -17.23 15.51 10.92
N THR A 22 -18.19 14.80 10.31
CA THR A 22 -18.37 14.78 8.86
C THR A 22 -18.74 16.16 8.34
N TYR A 23 -19.61 16.87 9.06
CA TYR A 23 -19.94 18.25 8.71
C TYR A 23 -18.73 19.17 8.81
N LYS A 24 -17.98 19.14 9.92
CA LYS A 24 -16.76 19.96 10.08
C LYS A 24 -15.76 19.71 8.95
N LEU A 25 -15.59 18.46 8.52
CA LEU A 25 -14.76 18.13 7.37
C LEU A 25 -15.27 18.80 6.10
N ILE A 26 -16.55 18.61 5.77
CA ILE A 26 -17.16 19.16 4.55
C ILE A 26 -17.11 20.69 4.55
N GLU A 27 -17.44 21.33 5.66
CA GLU A 27 -17.36 22.79 5.83
C GLU A 27 -15.94 23.30 5.57
N ARG A 28 -14.93 22.63 6.15
CA ARG A 28 -13.52 22.96 5.94
C ARG A 28 -13.10 22.81 4.47
N LEU A 29 -13.53 21.74 3.81
CA LEU A 29 -13.26 21.51 2.39
C LEU A 29 -13.85 22.62 1.51
N VAL A 30 -15.14 22.90 1.67
CA VAL A 30 -15.85 23.92 0.89
C VAL A 30 -15.28 25.32 1.13
N LYS A 31 -14.97 25.68 2.40
CA LYS A 31 -14.39 26.98 2.75
C LYS A 31 -13.04 27.23 2.08
N ASN A 32 -12.25 26.18 1.88
CA ASN A 32 -10.94 26.26 1.25
C ASN A 32 -10.98 25.97 -0.27
N GLY A 33 -12.17 25.75 -0.86
CA GLY A 33 -12.31 25.39 -2.28
C GLY A 33 -11.72 24.02 -2.63
N ILE A 34 -11.58 23.13 -1.66
CA ILE A 34 -11.02 21.79 -1.82
C ILE A 34 -12.17 20.81 -2.09
N ILE A 35 -12.03 20.01 -3.14
CA ILE A 35 -12.98 18.93 -3.47
C ILE A 35 -12.39 17.54 -3.25
N GLU A 36 -11.07 17.43 -3.12
CA GLU A 36 -10.35 16.17 -2.96
C GLU A 36 -9.60 16.12 -1.63
N VAL A 37 -9.71 14.99 -0.94
CA VAL A 37 -8.90 14.66 0.24
C VAL A 37 -7.89 13.60 -0.16
N SER A 38 -6.66 14.04 -0.40
CA SER A 38 -5.54 13.18 -0.74
C SER A 38 -4.78 12.72 0.52
N PRO A 39 -4.33 11.46 0.56
CA PRO A 39 -3.38 10.99 1.55
C PRO A 39 -1.95 11.46 1.23
N ILE A 40 -1.11 11.47 2.26
CA ILE A 40 0.34 11.58 2.14
C ILE A 40 0.94 10.23 2.52
N ILE A 41 1.71 9.64 1.60
CA ILE A 41 2.39 8.35 1.79
C ILE A 41 3.90 8.62 1.87
N GLU A 42 4.47 8.37 3.03
CA GLU A 42 5.90 8.49 3.33
C GLU A 42 6.47 7.14 3.78
N VAL A 43 7.79 7.05 3.86
CA VAL A 43 8.46 5.84 4.37
C VAL A 43 7.98 5.56 5.80
N GLY A 44 7.23 4.47 5.95
CA GLY A 44 6.73 4.02 7.24
C GLY A 44 5.54 4.79 7.79
N LYS A 45 4.92 5.70 7.03
CA LYS A 45 3.77 6.49 7.49
C LYS A 45 2.78 6.78 6.36
N VAL A 46 1.50 6.67 6.69
CA VAL A 46 0.38 7.11 5.84
C VAL A 46 -0.48 8.04 6.67
N SER A 47 -0.81 9.20 6.14
CA SER A 47 -1.62 10.22 6.85
C SER A 47 -2.62 10.90 5.93
N TYR A 48 -3.70 11.42 6.52
CA TYR A 48 -4.70 12.26 5.84
C TYR A 48 -4.77 13.62 6.57
N PRO A 49 -3.90 14.59 6.23
CA PRO A 49 -3.72 15.78 7.05
C PRO A 49 -5.02 16.54 7.38
N ILE A 50 -5.90 16.71 6.38
CA ILE A 50 -7.18 17.42 6.56
C ILE A 50 -8.10 16.66 7.54
N ILE A 51 -8.16 15.33 7.43
CA ILE A 51 -9.00 14.50 8.30
C ILE A 51 -8.40 14.46 9.71
N GLU A 52 -7.08 14.30 9.82
CA GLU A 52 -6.36 14.28 11.09
C GLU A 52 -6.51 15.61 11.85
N GLU A 53 -6.50 16.74 11.14
CA GLU A 53 -6.75 18.08 11.68
C GLU A 53 -8.19 18.19 12.21
N VAL A 54 -9.18 17.82 11.40
CA VAL A 54 -10.61 17.94 11.77
C VAL A 54 -10.99 17.03 12.94
N LEU A 55 -10.41 15.83 12.99
CA LEU A 55 -10.70 14.85 14.04
C LEU A 55 -9.81 15.01 15.28
N GLU A 56 -8.75 15.81 15.21
CA GLU A 56 -7.69 15.88 16.23
C GLU A 56 -7.11 14.50 16.59
N ILE A 57 -7.02 13.60 15.60
CA ILE A 57 -6.57 12.21 15.76
C ILE A 57 -5.45 11.93 14.77
N LYS A 58 -4.34 11.35 15.26
CA LYS A 58 -3.19 10.92 14.43
C LYS A 58 -3.12 9.41 14.20
N SER A 59 -4.07 8.65 14.74
CA SER A 59 -4.12 7.20 14.58
C SER A 59 -4.68 6.83 13.20
N PHE A 60 -3.86 6.18 12.37
CA PHE A 60 -4.29 5.71 11.05
C PHE A 60 -5.55 4.84 11.13
N ASP A 61 -5.66 3.95 12.13
CA ASP A 61 -6.81 3.05 12.25
C ASP A 61 -8.12 3.81 12.47
N LYS A 62 -8.11 4.82 13.34
CA LYS A 62 -9.29 5.67 13.59
C LYS A 62 -9.61 6.57 12.40
N VAL A 63 -8.59 7.11 11.73
CA VAL A 63 -8.77 7.90 10.50
C VAL A 63 -9.38 7.02 9.40
N ASN A 64 -8.87 5.80 9.23
CA ASN A 64 -9.36 4.87 8.22
C ASN A 64 -10.78 4.37 8.53
N GLU A 65 -11.14 4.19 9.81
CA GLU A 65 -12.51 3.93 10.22
C GLU A 65 -13.45 5.07 9.80
N PHE A 66 -13.05 6.32 10.05
CA PHE A 66 -13.81 7.48 9.63
C PHE A 66 -13.94 7.59 8.10
N ILE A 67 -12.86 7.34 7.35
CA ILE A 67 -12.88 7.28 5.88
C ILE A 67 -13.91 6.24 5.40
N ASN A 68 -13.96 5.07 6.02
CA ASN A 68 -14.94 4.04 5.65
C ASN A 68 -16.38 4.50 5.91
N ILE A 69 -16.63 5.31 6.95
CA ILE A 69 -17.93 5.93 7.21
C ILE A 69 -18.27 6.93 6.10
N LEU A 70 -17.34 7.82 5.73
CA LEU A 70 -17.51 8.80 4.65
C LEU A 70 -17.83 8.15 3.29
N ILE A 71 -17.19 7.02 3.01
CA ILE A 71 -17.43 6.24 1.79
C ILE A 71 -18.83 5.60 1.83
N LYS A 72 -19.18 4.96 2.95
CA LYS A 72 -20.48 4.28 3.10
C LYS A 72 -21.67 5.23 3.02
N SER A 73 -21.50 6.47 3.47
CA SER A 73 -22.56 7.47 3.40
C SER A 73 -22.85 8.00 1.99
N GLY A 74 -21.96 7.70 1.03
CA GLY A 74 -22.09 8.18 -0.34
C GLY A 74 -21.83 9.68 -0.51
N MET A 75 -21.40 10.38 0.55
CA MET A 75 -21.04 11.81 0.46
C MET A 75 -19.72 12.01 -0.28
N PHE A 76 -18.82 11.03 -0.17
CA PHE A 76 -17.53 11.01 -0.84
C PHE A 76 -17.46 9.83 -1.80
N GLU A 77 -17.08 10.11 -3.04
CA GLU A 77 -16.54 9.11 -3.94
C GLU A 77 -15.12 8.75 -3.50
N HIS A 78 -14.68 7.53 -3.82
CA HIS A 78 -13.34 7.08 -3.47
C HIS A 78 -12.66 6.35 -4.62
N LYS A 79 -11.34 6.50 -4.67
CA LYS A 79 -10.47 5.78 -5.59
C LYS A 79 -9.36 5.11 -4.79
N LEU A 80 -9.23 3.79 -4.93
CA LEU A 80 -8.08 3.07 -4.36
C LEU A 80 -6.81 3.54 -5.08
N ILE A 81 -5.88 4.11 -4.33
CA ILE A 81 -4.60 4.58 -4.86
C ILE A 81 -3.44 3.63 -4.53
N ASP A 82 -3.52 2.94 -3.39
CA ASP A 82 -2.50 2.01 -2.93
C ASP A 82 -3.09 1.02 -1.92
N LYS A 83 -2.37 -0.07 -1.66
CA LYS A 83 -2.68 -1.08 -0.66
C LYS A 83 -1.44 -1.38 0.18
N ALA A 84 -1.18 -0.48 1.13
CA ALA A 84 0.05 -0.51 1.91
C ALA A 84 0.12 -1.71 2.87
N ILE A 85 1.30 -2.33 2.92
CA ILE A 85 1.60 -3.45 3.82
C ILE A 85 1.74 -2.91 5.25
N ARG A 86 1.10 -3.59 6.19
CA ARG A 86 1.18 -3.32 7.63
C ARG A 86 1.68 -4.53 8.38
N CYS A 87 2.46 -4.26 9.43
CA CYS A 87 2.86 -5.28 10.40
C CYS A 87 1.59 -5.92 10.99
N PRO A 88 1.43 -7.25 10.94
CA PRO A 88 0.24 -7.88 11.48
C PRO A 88 0.09 -7.74 13.00
N ARG A 89 1.21 -7.53 13.71
CA ARG A 89 1.28 -7.38 15.17
C ARG A 89 1.05 -5.93 15.61
N CYS A 90 1.93 -5.00 15.23
CA CYS A 90 1.85 -3.61 15.71
C CYS A 90 1.12 -2.65 14.77
N GLY A 91 0.75 -3.07 13.56
CA GLY A 91 0.07 -2.21 12.58
C GLY A 91 0.95 -1.13 11.93
N SER A 92 2.26 -1.13 12.17
CA SER A 92 3.21 -0.18 11.55
C SER A 92 3.31 -0.37 10.02
N PHE A 93 3.48 0.73 9.30
CA PHE A 93 3.82 0.75 7.86
C PHE A 93 5.32 0.66 7.59
N SER A 94 6.16 0.73 8.64
CA SER A 94 7.62 0.71 8.50
C SER A 94 8.11 -0.71 8.29
N ILE A 95 8.02 -1.17 7.04
CA ILE A 95 8.28 -2.55 6.63
C ILE A 95 9.50 -2.63 5.72
N LEU A 96 10.46 -3.46 6.11
CA LEU A 96 11.62 -3.80 5.30
C LEU A 96 11.38 -5.11 4.56
N VAL A 97 11.78 -5.18 3.29
CA VAL A 97 11.83 -6.45 2.54
C VAL A 97 13.17 -7.13 2.80
N LYS A 98 13.13 -8.45 2.99
CA LYS A 98 14.29 -9.30 3.25
C LYS A 98 14.19 -10.55 2.37
N TYR A 99 15.32 -10.95 1.81
CA TYR A 99 15.44 -12.15 1.00
C TYR A 99 16.14 -13.25 1.80
N TYR A 100 15.59 -14.46 1.72
CA TYR A 100 16.04 -15.62 2.47
C TYR A 100 16.29 -16.79 1.53
N CYS A 101 17.27 -17.63 1.89
CA CYS A 101 17.45 -18.93 1.27
C CYS A 101 16.21 -19.80 1.54
N PRO A 102 15.53 -20.32 0.51
CA PRO A 102 14.31 -21.13 0.69
C PRO A 102 14.59 -22.49 1.34
N TYR A 103 15.85 -22.94 1.37
CA TYR A 103 16.22 -24.26 1.89
C TYR A 103 16.65 -24.26 3.35
N CYS A 104 17.33 -23.20 3.81
CA CYS A 104 17.88 -23.15 5.17
C CYS A 104 17.49 -21.89 5.95
N GLY A 105 16.77 -20.94 5.34
CA GLY A 105 16.36 -19.70 6.01
C GLY A 105 17.51 -18.73 6.32
N SER A 106 18.67 -18.89 5.68
CA SER A 106 19.76 -17.91 5.79
C SER A 106 19.45 -16.63 4.99
N ILE A 107 19.81 -15.46 5.53
CA ILE A 107 19.81 -14.19 4.77
C ILE A 107 21.07 -13.99 3.93
N ASP A 108 22.10 -14.82 4.17
CA ASP A 108 23.40 -14.75 3.50
C ASP A 108 23.32 -15.46 2.15
N ILE A 109 22.78 -14.73 1.16
CA ILE A 109 22.57 -15.18 -0.21
C ILE A 109 23.16 -14.14 -1.17
N ASP A 110 23.83 -14.64 -2.20
CA ASP A 110 24.41 -13.81 -3.26
C ASP A 110 23.68 -14.02 -4.58
N ARG A 111 23.62 -12.97 -5.39
CA ARG A 111 23.11 -13.02 -6.76
C ARG A 111 24.28 -13.21 -7.72
N ASN A 112 24.31 -14.33 -8.44
CA ASN A 112 25.39 -14.71 -9.33
C ASN A 112 24.87 -14.90 -10.76
N SER A 113 25.58 -14.33 -11.74
CA SER A 113 25.33 -14.62 -13.15
C SER A 113 25.81 -16.04 -13.49
N ILE A 114 25.03 -16.77 -14.28
CA ILE A 114 25.43 -18.03 -14.91
C ILE A 114 25.95 -17.70 -16.29
N ILE A 115 27.16 -18.17 -16.60
CA ILE A 115 27.77 -18.03 -17.91
C ILE A 115 28.00 -19.38 -18.57
N SER A 116 27.90 -19.40 -19.89
CA SER A 116 28.22 -20.52 -20.77
C SER A 116 29.45 -20.19 -21.58
N HIS A 117 30.53 -20.98 -21.49
CA HIS A 117 31.69 -20.84 -22.36
C HIS A 117 31.31 -21.32 -23.77
N THR A 118 31.39 -20.44 -24.76
CA THR A 118 30.98 -20.71 -26.15
C THR A 118 31.73 -21.87 -26.79
N MET A 119 33.02 -22.09 -26.45
CA MET A 119 33.85 -23.10 -27.11
C MET A 119 33.72 -24.50 -26.55
N CYS A 120 33.66 -24.67 -25.22
CA CYS A 120 33.59 -26.00 -24.61
C CYS A 120 32.22 -26.32 -23.98
N GLY A 121 31.29 -25.36 -23.96
CA GLY A 121 29.94 -25.52 -23.42
C GLY A 121 29.86 -25.63 -21.91
N GLU A 122 30.92 -25.28 -21.16
CA GLU A 122 30.87 -25.26 -19.69
C GLU A 122 29.87 -24.20 -19.21
N ILE A 123 28.92 -24.61 -18.37
CA ILE A 123 27.88 -23.75 -17.82
C ILE A 123 28.00 -23.72 -16.30
N SER A 124 28.29 -22.55 -15.74
CA SER A 124 28.40 -22.39 -14.29
C SER A 124 28.26 -20.93 -13.85
N SER A 125 28.18 -20.69 -12.54
CA SER A 125 28.25 -19.33 -11.99
C SER A 125 29.56 -18.66 -12.40
N ILE A 126 29.52 -17.37 -12.71
CA ILE A 126 30.69 -16.58 -13.10
C ILE A 126 31.80 -16.61 -12.05
N SER A 127 31.45 -16.79 -10.76
CA SER A 127 32.39 -17.00 -9.66
C SER A 127 33.28 -18.22 -9.86
N ASN A 128 32.77 -19.31 -10.43
CA ASN A 128 33.55 -20.52 -10.73
C ASN A 128 34.55 -20.35 -11.88
N PHE A 129 34.34 -19.32 -12.71
CA PHE A 129 35.28 -18.92 -13.75
C PHE A 129 36.30 -17.91 -13.24
N ARG A 130 36.02 -17.19 -12.15
CA ARG A 130 36.87 -16.09 -11.68
C ARG A 130 38.14 -16.61 -11.00
N LYS A 131 39.30 -16.21 -11.53
CA LYS A 131 40.63 -16.40 -10.93
C LYS A 131 41.35 -15.05 -10.89
N GLY A 132 41.31 -14.39 -9.73
CA GLY A 132 41.75 -13.00 -9.61
C GLY A 132 40.85 -12.08 -10.44
N GLU A 133 41.46 -11.25 -11.28
CA GLU A 133 40.75 -10.34 -12.20
C GLU A 133 40.30 -11.01 -13.51
N LYS A 134 40.74 -12.25 -13.75
CA LYS A 134 40.50 -12.98 -15.00
C LYS A 134 39.35 -13.97 -14.88
N LEU A 135 38.68 -14.22 -16.00
CA LEU A 135 37.75 -15.34 -16.15
C LEU A 135 38.47 -16.47 -16.88
N ILE A 136 38.58 -17.64 -16.26
CA ILE A 136 39.26 -18.82 -16.78
C ILE A 136 38.28 -19.99 -16.69
N CYS A 137 38.03 -20.64 -17.82
CA CYS A 137 37.16 -21.81 -17.87
C CYS A 137 37.70 -22.94 -16.99
N PRO A 138 36.94 -23.42 -15.98
CA PRO A 138 37.41 -24.48 -15.09
C PRO A 138 37.57 -25.81 -15.83
N ARG A 139 36.85 -26.01 -16.94
CA ARG A 139 36.87 -27.25 -17.73
C ARG A 139 38.05 -27.35 -18.70
N CYS A 140 38.40 -26.28 -19.41
CA CYS A 140 39.44 -26.32 -20.45
C CYS A 140 40.60 -25.35 -20.23
N GLY A 141 40.59 -24.57 -19.14
CA GLY A 141 41.67 -23.67 -18.76
C GLY A 141 41.83 -22.41 -19.63
N ARG A 142 40.98 -22.20 -20.64
CA ARG A 142 41.05 -21.00 -21.49
C ARG A 142 40.56 -19.76 -20.75
N GLU A 143 41.25 -18.66 -20.96
CA GLU A 143 40.81 -17.34 -20.52
C GLU A 143 39.64 -16.86 -21.39
N LEU A 144 38.66 -16.24 -20.75
CA LEU A 144 37.42 -15.71 -21.32
C LEU A 144 37.51 -14.20 -21.22
N VAL A 145 37.71 -13.53 -22.35
CA VAL A 145 37.99 -12.08 -22.37
C VAL A 145 36.79 -11.33 -22.92
N ASN A 146 36.19 -11.84 -24.00
CA ASN A 146 35.17 -11.15 -24.76
C ASN A 146 33.78 -11.74 -24.44
N PRO A 147 32.88 -10.97 -23.81
CA PRO A 147 31.48 -11.33 -23.72
C PRO A 147 30.87 -11.58 -25.12
N GLU A 148 29.90 -12.47 -25.20
CA GLU A 148 29.21 -12.96 -26.42
C GLU A 148 30.06 -13.75 -27.43
N ILE A 149 31.38 -13.60 -27.40
CA ILE A 149 32.33 -14.36 -28.23
C ILE A 149 32.89 -15.54 -27.45
N ASP A 150 33.49 -15.30 -26.29
CA ASP A 150 34.14 -16.33 -25.46
C ASP A 150 33.13 -16.93 -24.48
N TYR A 151 32.18 -16.14 -23.98
CA TYR A 151 31.13 -16.64 -23.10
C TYR A 151 29.83 -15.87 -23.27
N LYS A 152 28.72 -16.53 -22.94
CA LYS A 152 27.38 -15.93 -22.92
C LYS A 152 26.84 -15.93 -21.51
N ILE A 153 26.25 -14.83 -21.07
CA ILE A 153 25.46 -14.81 -19.84
C ILE A 153 24.11 -15.46 -20.17
N ILE A 154 23.79 -16.58 -19.53
CA ILE A 154 22.57 -17.34 -19.81
C ILE A 154 21.50 -17.20 -18.73
N GLY A 155 21.82 -16.54 -17.61
CA GLY A 155 20.86 -16.27 -16.56
C GLY A 155 21.48 -15.75 -15.28
N GLU A 156 20.65 -15.60 -14.26
CA GLU A 156 21.05 -15.25 -12.90
C GLU A 156 20.45 -16.26 -11.93
N VAL A 157 21.19 -16.56 -10.88
CA VAL A 157 20.77 -17.47 -9.81
C VAL A 157 21.19 -16.89 -8.47
N PHE A 158 20.43 -17.21 -7.43
CA PHE A 158 20.86 -16.98 -6.07
C PHE A 158 21.65 -18.18 -5.57
N GLU A 159 22.71 -17.93 -4.81
CA GLU A 159 23.50 -18.96 -4.13
C GLU A 159 23.54 -18.64 -2.63
N CYS A 160 23.23 -19.62 -1.79
CA CYS A 160 23.29 -19.44 -0.34
C CYS A 160 24.69 -19.72 0.18
N ASN A 161 25.29 -18.76 0.87
CA ASN A 161 26.63 -18.94 1.44
C ASN A 161 26.69 -19.93 2.61
N ASN A 162 25.55 -20.15 3.29
CA ASN A 162 25.46 -21.08 4.41
C ASN A 162 25.28 -22.55 3.96
N CYS A 163 24.34 -22.85 3.06
CA CYS A 163 24.05 -24.23 2.63
C CYS A 163 24.54 -24.58 1.21
N LYS A 164 25.15 -23.63 0.50
CA LYS A 164 25.71 -23.76 -0.87
C LYS A 164 24.72 -24.16 -1.96
N ARG A 165 23.42 -24.18 -1.66
CA ARG A 165 22.38 -24.45 -2.66
C ARG A 165 22.14 -23.23 -3.53
N ARG A 166 21.86 -23.51 -4.81
CA ARG A 166 21.45 -22.53 -5.82
C ARG A 166 19.93 -22.59 -6.03
N PHE A 167 19.31 -21.44 -6.25
CA PHE A 167 17.88 -21.30 -6.49
C PHE A 167 17.60 -20.05 -7.32
N ASP A 168 16.52 -20.08 -8.09
CA ASP A 168 16.07 -19.01 -8.96
C ASP A 168 15.40 -17.86 -8.20
N MET A 169 14.61 -18.18 -7.17
CA MET A 169 13.85 -17.20 -6.40
C MET A 169 14.08 -17.33 -4.89
N PRO A 170 14.49 -16.25 -4.19
CA PRO A 170 14.61 -16.27 -2.75
C PRO A 170 13.23 -16.27 -2.10
N ALA A 171 13.15 -16.76 -0.87
CA ALA A 171 11.97 -16.54 -0.04
C ALA A 171 11.90 -15.06 0.35
N ILE A 172 10.81 -14.39 -0.02
CA ILE A 172 10.56 -12.98 0.29
C ILE A 172 9.85 -12.89 1.63
N MET A 173 10.48 -12.23 2.58
CA MET A 173 9.92 -11.97 3.91
C MET A 173 9.93 -10.48 4.20
N HIS A 174 9.04 -10.06 5.08
CA HIS A 174 8.96 -8.72 5.61
C HIS A 174 9.51 -8.69 7.03
N LYS A 175 10.20 -7.62 7.39
CA LYS A 175 10.60 -7.32 8.77
C LYS A 175 10.06 -5.95 9.16
N CYS A 176 9.25 -5.91 10.20
CA CYS A 176 8.81 -4.66 10.79
C CYS A 176 9.99 -3.94 11.45
N ALA A 177 10.23 -2.69 11.07
CA ALA A 177 11.28 -1.86 11.66
C ALA A 177 10.90 -1.34 13.06
N THR A 178 9.61 -1.38 13.42
CA THR A 178 9.12 -0.90 14.72
C THR A 178 9.23 -1.95 15.82
N ASP A 179 8.79 -3.19 15.58
CA ASP A 179 8.75 -4.25 16.60
C ASP A 179 9.62 -5.47 16.27
N GLY A 180 10.32 -5.45 15.13
CA GLY A 180 11.21 -6.52 14.69
C GLY A 180 10.51 -7.79 14.17
N MET A 181 9.17 -7.83 14.16
CA MET A 181 8.43 -9.02 13.69
C MET A 181 8.79 -9.33 12.24
N THR A 182 9.10 -10.60 11.98
CA THR A 182 9.28 -11.13 10.63
C THR A 182 8.03 -11.88 10.21
N PHE A 183 7.55 -11.64 8.99
CA PHE A 183 6.30 -12.22 8.48
C PHE A 183 6.33 -12.29 6.95
N SER A 184 5.55 -13.20 6.37
CA SER A 184 5.40 -13.36 4.92
C SER A 184 4.21 -12.56 4.38
N TYR A 185 4.04 -12.56 3.05
CA TYR A 185 2.86 -11.99 2.40
C TYR A 185 1.52 -12.61 2.87
N ARG A 186 1.55 -13.83 3.44
CA ARG A 186 0.36 -14.52 3.95
C ARG A 186 -0.13 -13.93 5.26
N GLU A 187 0.79 -13.50 6.10
CA GLU A 187 0.50 -12.93 7.41
C GLU A 187 0.37 -11.41 7.35
N ALA A 188 0.92 -10.77 6.31
CA ALA A 188 0.84 -9.34 6.10
C ALA A 188 -0.61 -8.84 6.11
N LYS A 189 -0.85 -7.72 6.82
CA LYS A 189 -2.09 -6.96 6.70
C LYS A 189 -1.95 -5.95 5.57
N TYR A 190 -3.03 -5.70 4.85
CA TYR A 190 -3.03 -4.77 3.72
C TYR A 190 -4.08 -3.68 3.99
N ALA A 191 -3.62 -2.44 4.19
CA ALA A 191 -4.51 -1.31 4.38
C ALA A 191 -4.78 -0.64 3.03
N PRO A 192 -6.05 -0.56 2.59
CA PRO A 192 -6.37 0.23 1.42
C PRO A 192 -6.15 1.72 1.73
N ILE A 193 -5.59 2.44 0.77
CA ILE A 193 -5.41 3.88 0.84
C ILE A 193 -6.25 4.49 -0.29
N TYR A 194 -7.09 5.44 0.07
CA TYR A 194 -8.07 6.04 -0.83
C TYR A 194 -7.75 7.51 -1.08
N LEU A 195 -7.96 7.96 -2.32
CA LEU A 195 -8.28 9.34 -2.60
C LEU A 195 -9.79 9.52 -2.43
N LEU A 196 -10.21 10.53 -1.67
CA LEU A 196 -11.64 10.84 -1.51
C LEU A 196 -11.99 12.09 -2.31
N THR A 197 -13.10 12.05 -3.03
CA THR A 197 -13.65 13.20 -3.77
C THR A 197 -15.02 13.52 -3.22
N LEU A 198 -15.22 14.75 -2.74
CA LEU A 198 -16.52 15.21 -2.28
C LEU A 198 -17.48 15.24 -3.47
N SER A 199 -18.63 14.59 -3.33
CA SER A 199 -19.62 14.55 -4.41
C SER A 199 -20.13 15.96 -4.75
N GLU A 200 -20.36 16.19 -6.04
CA GLU A 200 -20.79 17.50 -6.54
C GLU A 200 -22.17 17.90 -5.95
N GLU A 201 -23.04 16.93 -5.69
CA GLU A 201 -24.36 17.13 -5.07
C GLU A 201 -24.24 17.67 -3.64
N VAL A 202 -23.32 17.10 -2.85
CA VAL A 202 -23.05 17.55 -1.48
C VAL A 202 -22.41 18.93 -1.53
N PHE A 203 -21.39 19.13 -2.37
CA PHE A 203 -20.72 20.43 -2.53
C PHE A 203 -21.73 21.55 -2.86
N LYS A 204 -22.59 21.34 -3.87
CA LYS A 204 -23.65 22.28 -4.27
C LYS A 204 -24.64 22.54 -3.13
N SER A 205 -24.97 21.53 -2.34
CA SER A 205 -25.94 21.65 -1.24
C SER A 205 -25.38 22.43 -0.05
N VAL A 206 -24.06 22.35 0.21
CA VAL A 206 -23.38 23.15 1.25
C VAL A 206 -23.28 24.61 0.83
N VAL A 207 -22.83 24.86 -0.41
CA VAL A 207 -22.72 26.24 -0.95
C VAL A 207 -24.08 26.94 -0.96
N LYS A 208 -25.18 26.20 -1.20
CA LYS A 208 -26.55 26.73 -1.17
C LYS A 208 -27.13 26.86 0.25
N GLY A 209 -26.36 26.62 1.30
CA GLY A 209 -26.78 26.75 2.70
C GLY A 209 -27.78 25.68 3.17
N LYS A 210 -28.04 24.63 2.37
CA LYS A 210 -29.06 23.62 2.70
C LYS A 210 -28.67 22.71 3.87
N TYR A 211 -27.37 22.52 4.12
CA TYR A 211 -26.88 21.68 5.22
C TYR A 211 -26.89 22.36 6.59
N VAL A 212 -26.75 23.70 6.64
CA VAL A 212 -26.84 24.46 7.89
C VAL A 212 -28.22 24.25 8.53
N ILE A 213 -29.26 24.24 7.71
CA ILE A 213 -30.65 24.02 8.16
C ILE A 213 -30.83 22.58 8.67
N SER A 214 -30.23 21.57 8.04
CA SER A 214 -30.43 20.16 8.47
C SER A 214 -29.81 19.86 9.83
N ILE A 215 -28.66 20.45 10.16
CA ILE A 215 -28.02 20.23 11.46
C ILE A 215 -28.75 20.99 12.56
N ILE A 216 -29.12 22.25 12.33
CA ILE A 216 -29.92 23.01 13.29
C ILE A 216 -31.24 22.29 13.55
N SER A 217 -31.89 21.76 12.50
CA SER A 217 -33.12 20.97 12.64
C SER A 217 -32.92 19.69 13.46
N ASN A 218 -31.75 19.05 13.37
CA ASN A 218 -31.45 17.84 14.13
C ASN A 218 -31.09 18.16 15.60
N ILE A 219 -30.26 19.17 15.86
CA ILE A 219 -29.96 19.64 17.21
C ILE A 219 -31.24 20.07 17.94
N LEU A 220 -32.15 20.77 17.24
CA LEU A 220 -33.44 21.17 17.82
C LEU A 220 -34.36 19.96 18.11
N ARG A 221 -34.29 18.90 17.31
CA ARG A 221 -35.05 17.65 17.54
C ARG A 221 -34.48 16.78 18.66
N GLU A 222 -33.16 16.74 18.82
CA GLU A 222 -32.51 15.99 19.91
C GLU A 222 -32.65 16.68 21.28
N ASN A 223 -32.93 17.99 21.31
CA ASN A 223 -33.05 18.77 22.53
C ASN A 223 -34.51 19.10 22.95
N ASP A 224 -35.53 18.45 22.36
CA ASP A 224 -36.95 18.61 22.74
C ASP A 224 -37.45 20.08 22.79
N PHE A 225 -36.92 20.95 21.93
CA PHE A 225 -37.50 22.28 21.74
C PHE A 225 -38.51 22.22 20.57
N GLN A 226 -39.80 22.15 20.93
CA GLN A 226 -40.93 22.33 20.01
C GLN A 226 -40.95 23.72 19.36
#